data_AF-A0A285P1F4-F1
#
_entry.id   AF-A0A285P1F4-F1
#
_cell.length_a   1.000
_cell.length_b   1.000
_cell.length_c   1.000
_cell.angle_alpha   90.00
_cell.angle_beta   90.00
_cell.angle_gamma   90.00
#
_symmetry.space_group_name_H-M   'P 1'
#
loop_
_entity.id
_entity.type
_entity.pdbx_description
1 polymer ?
#
loop_
_entity_poly.entity_id
_entity_poly.type
_entity_poly.pdbx_seq_one_letter_code
_entity_poly.pdbx_strand_id
1 'polypeptide(L)' 'MAHQKIEKAMNSAKANLALEGMTVSEQQEELVRAALEGRLSNEDFIEKVKKLAYE' A
#
# COMPACT_ATOMS: atom_id res chain seq x y z
N MET A 1 5.23 -4.76 17.47
CA MET A 1 5.03 -3.30 17.61
C MET A 1 4.93 -2.58 16.26
N ALA A 2 5.91 -2.72 15.34
CA ALA A 2 5.89 -2.02 14.05
C ALA A 2 4.75 -2.49 13.11
N HIS A 3 4.56 -3.81 12.97
CA HIS A 3 3.51 -4.38 12.12
C HIS A 3 2.10 -3.88 12.47
N GLN A 4 1.73 -3.85 13.76
CA GLN A 4 0.44 -3.29 14.21
C GLN A 4 0.26 -1.80 13.87
N LYS A 5 1.35 -1.01 13.84
CA LYS A 5 1.28 0.41 13.44
C LYS A 5 1.05 0.56 11.93
N ILE A 6 1.69 -0.31 11.13
CA ILE A 6 1.51 -0.37 9.67
C ILE A 6 0.05 -0.72 9.34
N GLU A 7 -0.50 -1.77 9.94
CA GLU A 7 -1.90 -2.16 9.73
C GLU A 7 -2.87 -1.04 10.10
N LYS A 8 -2.64 -0.38 11.24
CA LYS A 8 -3.48 0.74 11.67
C LYS A 8 -3.43 1.90 10.67
N ALA A 9 -2.23 2.24 10.18
CA ALA A 9 -2.06 3.31 9.19
C ALA A 9 -2.75 2.96 7.86
N MET A 10 -2.56 1.73 7.36
CA MET A 10 -3.18 1.24 6.13
C MET A 10 -4.71 1.24 6.22
N ASN A 11 -5.28 0.71 7.33
CA ASN A 11 -6.72 0.71 7.54
C ASN A 11 -7.30 2.12 7.63
N SER A 12 -6.58 3.06 8.27
CA SER A 12 -7.01 4.45 8.33
C SER A 12 -7.00 5.11 6.95
N ALA A 13 -5.95 4.88 6.15
CA ALA A 13 -5.86 5.39 4.78
C ALA A 13 -6.99 4.83 3.90
N LYS A 14 -7.27 3.53 3.97
CA LYS A 14 -8.38 2.89 3.25
C LYS A 14 -9.73 3.48 3.63
N ALA A 15 -9.98 3.67 4.92
CA ALA A 15 -11.24 4.27 5.38
C ALA A 15 -11.42 5.69 4.80
N ASN A 16 -10.36 6.50 4.80
CA ASN A 16 -10.39 7.83 4.21
C ASN A 16 -10.64 7.80 2.70
N LEU A 17 -9.98 6.90 1.97
CA LEU A 17 -10.21 6.74 0.53
C LEU A 17 -11.65 6.30 0.22
N ALA A 18 -12.21 5.40 1.03
CA ALA A 18 -13.58 4.92 0.86
C ALA A 18 -14.62 6.04 1.07
N LEU A 19 -14.37 7.00 1.96
CA LEU A 19 -15.22 8.19 2.14
C LEU A 19 -15.27 9.05 0.86
N GLU A 20 -14.18 9.07 0.10
CA GLU A 20 -14.06 9.76 -1.19
C GLU A 20 -14.50 8.89 -2.39
N GLY A 21 -15.10 7.73 -2.14
CA GLY A 21 -15.54 6.80 -3.19
C GLY A 21 -14.40 6.07 -3.90
N MET A 22 -13.19 6.08 -3.33
CA MET A 22 -12.01 5.38 -3.85
C MET A 22 -11.78 4.05 -3.14
N THR A 23 -11.37 3.03 -3.89
CA THR A 23 -11.03 1.71 -3.34
C THR A 23 -9.59 1.34 -3.68
N VAL A 24 -8.91 0.70 -2.73
CA VAL A 24 -7.57 0.13 -2.94
C VAL A 24 -7.70 -1.36 -3.17
N SER A 25 -7.10 -1.86 -4.25
CA SER A 25 -7.05 -3.30 -4.53
C SER A 25 -6.09 -4.03 -3.58
N GLU A 26 -6.27 -5.34 -3.42
CA GLU A 26 -5.36 -6.18 -2.61
C GLU A 26 -3.90 -6.10 -3.08
N GLN A 27 -3.68 -6.04 -4.40
CA GLN A 27 -2.34 -5.91 -4.98
C GLN A 27 -1.68 -4.57 -4.61
N GLN A 28 -2.44 -3.47 -4.64
CA GLN A 28 -1.94 -2.16 -4.22
C GLN A 28 -1.64 -2.16 -2.70
N GLU A 29 -2.50 -2.78 -1.89
CA GLU A 29 -2.26 -2.91 -0.45
C GLU A 29 -0.97 -3.67 -0.15
N GLU A 30 -0.73 -4.81 -0.81
CA GLU A 30 0.46 -5.62 -0.54
C GLU A 30 1.75 -4.89 -0.91
N LEU A 31 1.75 -4.11 -2.00
CA LEU A 31 2.91 -3.31 -2.37
C LEU A 31 3.23 -2.24 -1.32
N VAL A 32 2.22 -1.52 -0.84
CA VAL A 32 2.39 -0.51 0.22
C VAL A 32 2.84 -1.16 1.53
N ARG A 33 2.24 -2.29 1.90
CA ARG A 33 2.61 -3.07 3.10
C ARG A 33 4.08 -3.50 3.03
N ALA A 34 4.48 -4.11 1.93
CA ALA A 34 5.84 -4.60 1.74
C ALA A 34 6.88 -3.47 1.76
N ALA A 35 6.55 -2.28 1.22
CA ALA A 35 7.40 -1.10 1.33
C ALA A 35 7.55 -0.61 2.78
N LEU A 36 6.44 -0.50 3.53
CA LEU A 36 6.45 -0.04 4.93
C LEU A 36 7.14 -1.03 5.88
N GLU A 37 7.10 -2.33 5.57
CA GLU A 37 7.80 -3.37 6.32
C GLU A 37 9.29 -3.50 5.95
N GLY A 38 9.77 -2.76 4.94
CA GLY A 38 11.13 -2.86 4.44
C GLY A 38 11.41 -4.14 3.65
N ARG A 39 10.36 -4.85 3.22
CA ARG A 39 10.46 -6.03 2.32
C ARG A 39 10.70 -5.63 0.86
N LEU A 40 10.45 -4.37 0.51
CA LEU A 40 10.76 -3.78 -0.79
C LEU A 40 11.64 -2.55 -0.62
N SER A 41 12.64 -2.43 -1.49
CA SER A 41 13.32 -1.15 -1.67
C SER A 41 12.37 -0.11 -2.27
N ASN A 42 12.66 1.16 -2.09
CA ASN A 42 11.87 2.23 -2.71
C ASN A 42 11.91 2.14 -4.26
N GLU A 43 13.04 1.75 -4.83
CA GLU A 43 13.20 1.54 -6.27
C GLU A 43 12.31 0.41 -6.78
N ASP A 44 12.34 -0.75 -6.10
CA ASP A 44 11.48 -1.90 -6.44
C ASP A 44 10.00 -1.58 -6.28
N PHE A 45 9.64 -0.81 -5.25
CA PHE A 45 8.26 -0.36 -5.04
C PHE A 45 7.79 0.50 -6.21
N ILE A 46 8.57 1.49 -6.62
CA ILE A 46 8.23 2.37 -7.75
C ILE A 46 8.10 1.56 -9.04
N GLU A 47 9.00 0.62 -9.30
CA GLU A 47 8.94 -0.23 -10.49
C GLU A 47 7.66 -1.08 -10.51
N LYS A 48 7.34 -1.76 -9.40
CA LYS A 48 6.15 -2.60 -9.29
C LYS A 48 4.84 -1.82 -9.40
N VAL A 49 4.77 -0.65 -8.77
CA VAL A 49 3.58 0.24 -8.87
C VAL A 49 3.40 0.74 -10.29
N LYS A 50 4.49 1.10 -11.00
CA LYS A 50 4.41 1.49 -12.42
C LYS A 50 3.86 0.34 -13.26
N LYS A 51 4.40 -0.88 -13.12
CA LYS A 51 3.89 -2.05 -13.84
C LYS A 51 2.40 -2.25 -13.60
N LEU A 52 1.97 -2.21 -12.33
CA LEU A 52 0.56 -2.36 -11.95
C LEU A 52 -0.37 -1.27 -12.52
N ALA A 53 0.14 -0.05 -12.73
CA ALA A 53 -0.68 1.06 -13.23
C ALA A 53 -0.85 1.08 -14.76
N TYR A 54 0.02 0.40 -15.50
CA TYR A 54 0.08 0.44 -16.96
C TYR A 54 -0.15 -0.93 -17.64
N GLU A 55 -0.36 -1.98 -16.87
CA GLU A 55 -0.78 -3.33 -17.31
C GLU A 55 -2.25 -3.59 -16.90
#